data_AF-A0A934H1P2-F1
#
_entry.id   AF-A0A934H1P2-F1
#
_cell.length_a   1.000
_cell.length_b   1.000
_cell.length_c   1.000
_cell.angle_alpha   90.00
_cell.angle_beta   90.00
_cell.angle_gamma   90.00
#
_symmetry.space_group_name_H-M   'P 1'
#
loop_
_entity.id
_entity.type
_entity.pdbx_description
1 polymer ?
#
loop_
_entity_poly.entity_id
_entity_poly.type
_entity_poly.pdbx_seq_one_letter_code
_entity_poly.pdbx_strand_id
1 'polypeptide(L)'
;MSNKSKSQQDESGKNFSDSPLADYADKISGIGSTFISLSGLSYASGFIIINIYLANKYGIYNFEFLNARYIYSGASFLLMCLIAYAGASYLVIRAEKNKNKSWFEKIPDFVIWFGIINGLNAVIVQGAILIADSSGFKSPQDALTFFPIFPWFTFAMVFFSIQIYFLKKEHLDKIPIELPFPSIVFTNFIIVAALYGLSVYSFLPSSLGGGLPTPVTIVIDKSKIDIAQQLLPVSQQSPSLTVYLIEQNEGSFYVLLSDPKNATSNSVLRAVQVNKSLVAGVIYSRNTSPP
;
A
#
# COMPACT_ATOMS: atom_id res chain seq x y z
N MET A 1 17.80 77.43 10.63
CA MET A 1 17.21 76.25 11.29
C MET A 1 16.63 75.36 10.20
N SER A 2 17.33 74.24 9.97
CA SER A 2 17.15 73.34 8.82
C SER A 2 16.03 72.33 9.11
N ASN A 3 15.02 72.30 8.25
CA ASN A 3 13.90 71.38 8.32
C ASN A 3 13.73 70.70 6.95
N LYS A 4 14.65 69.79 6.60
CA LYS A 4 14.60 68.95 5.39
C LYS A 4 15.39 67.66 5.59
N SER A 5 14.78 66.61 6.17
CA SER A 5 15.20 65.21 5.94
C SER A 5 14.19 64.18 6.49
N LYS A 6 12.93 64.20 6.02
CA LYS A 6 11.94 63.19 6.45
C LYS A 6 11.02 62.66 5.35
N SER A 7 11.44 62.74 4.08
CA SER A 7 10.56 62.45 2.93
C SER A 7 11.21 61.62 1.83
N GLN A 8 12.20 60.78 2.13
CA GLN A 8 12.87 59.96 1.09
C GLN A 8 13.16 58.51 1.51
N GLN A 9 12.48 57.98 2.52
CA GLN A 9 12.73 56.63 3.03
C GLN A 9 11.51 55.71 3.07
N ASP A 10 10.43 56.02 2.33
CA ASP A 10 9.20 55.20 2.33
C ASP A 10 8.78 54.60 0.97
N GLU A 11 9.50 54.85 -0.13
CA GLU A 11 9.10 54.32 -1.46
C GLU A 11 9.94 53.13 -1.97
N SER A 12 11.05 52.78 -1.32
CA SER A 12 11.85 51.58 -1.69
C SER A 12 11.33 50.29 -1.05
N GLY A 13 10.28 50.38 -0.22
CA GLY A 13 9.58 49.25 0.39
C GLY A 13 8.36 48.79 -0.42
N LYS A 14 8.36 48.97 -1.76
CA LYS A 14 7.40 48.27 -2.63
C LYS A 14 7.71 46.77 -2.59
N ASN A 15 7.25 46.15 -1.51
CA ASN A 15 6.79 44.79 -1.34
C ASN A 15 7.24 43.85 -2.45
N PHE A 16 8.43 43.27 -2.28
CA PHE A 16 8.84 42.06 -3.01
C PHE A 16 7.80 40.93 -2.87
N SER A 17 6.98 40.98 -1.81
CA SER A 17 5.83 40.11 -1.54
C SER A 17 4.65 40.29 -2.51
N ASP A 18 4.55 41.42 -3.22
CA ASP A 18 3.52 41.63 -4.25
C ASP A 18 4.02 41.25 -5.65
N SER A 19 5.26 40.76 -5.76
CA SER A 19 5.79 40.31 -7.04
C SER A 19 5.12 38.97 -7.42
N PRO A 20 4.67 38.80 -8.68
CA PRO A 20 4.15 37.52 -9.17
C PRO A 20 5.12 36.35 -8.90
N LEU A 21 6.43 36.65 -8.86
CA LEU A 21 7.48 35.69 -8.57
C LEU A 21 7.40 35.11 -7.14
N ALA A 22 6.99 35.91 -6.15
CA ALA A 22 6.79 35.46 -4.77
C ALA A 22 5.59 34.49 -4.67
N ASP A 23 4.47 34.81 -5.32
CA ASP A 23 3.30 33.92 -5.39
C ASP A 23 3.63 32.58 -6.09
N TYR A 24 4.43 32.61 -7.15
CA TYR A 24 4.93 31.38 -7.79
C TYR A 24 5.82 30.55 -6.86
N ALA A 25 6.74 31.19 -6.12
CA ALA A 25 7.62 30.51 -5.18
C ALA A 25 6.83 29.85 -4.03
N ASP A 26 5.84 30.53 -3.49
CA ASP A 26 4.97 30.00 -2.42
C ASP A 26 4.14 28.81 -2.90
N LYS A 27 3.59 28.88 -4.13
CA LYS A 27 2.88 27.75 -4.75
C LYS A 27 3.79 26.55 -4.98
N ILE A 28 5.01 26.75 -5.49
CA ILE A 28 5.99 25.67 -5.69
C ILE A 28 6.38 25.05 -4.35
N SER A 29 6.58 25.86 -3.31
CA SER A 29 6.87 25.39 -1.95
C SER A 29 5.72 24.55 -1.37
N GLY A 30 4.47 25.01 -1.55
CA GLY A 30 3.27 24.26 -1.16
C GLY A 30 3.14 22.91 -1.88
N ILE A 31 3.43 22.89 -3.19
CA ILE A 31 3.44 21.64 -3.97
C ILE A 31 4.55 20.71 -3.49
N GLY A 32 5.77 21.23 -3.30
CA GLY A 32 6.92 20.47 -2.82
C GLY A 32 6.69 19.83 -1.45
N SER A 33 6.17 20.60 -0.49
CA SER A 33 5.85 20.08 0.84
C SER A 33 4.76 19.00 0.81
N THR A 34 3.78 19.13 -0.09
CA THR A 34 2.75 18.10 -0.31
C THR A 34 3.35 16.82 -0.85
N PHE A 35 4.24 16.90 -1.85
CA PHE A 35 4.93 15.72 -2.39
C PHE A 35 5.80 15.04 -1.34
N ILE A 36 6.60 15.80 -0.59
CA ILE A 36 7.43 15.25 0.50
C ILE A 36 6.57 14.53 1.54
N SER A 37 5.45 15.14 1.93
CA SER A 37 4.52 14.54 2.90
C SER A 37 3.88 13.27 2.36
N LEU A 38 3.43 13.27 1.11
CA LEU A 38 2.87 12.08 0.46
C LEU A 38 3.90 10.97 0.33
N SER A 39 5.14 11.27 -0.08
CA SER A 39 6.22 10.30 -0.17
C SER A 39 6.58 9.72 1.20
N GLY A 40 6.67 10.55 2.24
CA GLY A 40 6.93 10.10 3.61
C GLY A 40 5.82 9.21 4.16
N LEU A 41 4.56 9.61 3.95
CA LEU A 41 3.39 8.82 4.37
C LEU A 41 3.27 7.51 3.60
N SER A 42 3.56 7.55 2.30
CA SER A 42 3.64 6.36 1.43
C SER A 42 4.70 5.40 1.98
N TYR A 43 5.91 5.90 2.25
CA TYR A 43 6.98 5.08 2.79
C TYR A 43 6.60 4.43 4.13
N ALA A 44 6.11 5.23 5.08
CA ALA A 44 5.75 4.77 6.41
C ALA A 44 4.60 3.74 6.38
N SER A 45 3.57 3.98 5.59
CA SER A 45 2.46 3.03 5.43
C SER A 45 2.90 1.73 4.78
N GLY A 46 3.69 1.80 3.70
CA GLY A 46 4.25 0.61 3.07
C GLY A 46 5.15 -0.20 4.01
N PHE A 47 5.97 0.47 4.82
CA PHE A 47 6.77 -0.19 5.85
C PHE A 47 5.88 -1.00 6.81
N ILE A 48 4.79 -0.40 7.33
CA ILE A 48 3.85 -1.09 8.22
C ILE A 48 3.19 -2.29 7.51
N ILE A 49 2.68 -2.07 6.30
CA ILE A 49 1.96 -3.07 5.50
C ILE A 49 2.82 -4.30 5.23
N ILE A 50 4.03 -4.09 4.70
CA ILE A 50 4.91 -5.19 4.30
C ILE A 50 5.38 -5.97 5.54
N ASN A 51 5.77 -5.28 6.62
CA ASN A 51 6.24 -5.95 7.82
C ASN A 51 5.13 -6.76 8.52
N ILE A 52 3.90 -6.24 8.61
CA ILE A 52 2.76 -7.00 9.14
C ILE A 52 2.50 -8.25 8.29
N TYR A 53 2.51 -8.10 6.96
CA TYR A 53 2.30 -9.22 6.06
C TYR A 53 3.37 -10.32 6.21
N LEU A 54 4.65 -9.95 6.18
CA LEU A 54 5.77 -10.88 6.28
C LEU A 54 5.78 -11.60 7.64
N ALA A 55 5.52 -10.86 8.73
CA ALA A 55 5.46 -11.41 10.07
C ALA A 55 4.28 -12.38 10.23
N ASN A 56 3.09 -12.01 9.77
CA ASN A 56 1.88 -12.82 9.95
C ASN A 56 1.86 -14.06 9.04
N LYS A 57 2.23 -13.91 7.76
CA LYS A 57 2.11 -14.99 6.78
C LYS A 57 3.31 -15.94 6.76
N TYR A 58 4.52 -15.42 7.03
CA TYR A 58 5.76 -16.20 6.88
C TYR A 58 6.61 -16.25 8.16
N GLY A 59 6.23 -15.55 9.23
CA GLY A 59 7.04 -15.45 10.45
C GLY A 59 8.37 -14.72 10.25
N ILE A 60 8.48 -13.89 9.19
CA ILE A 60 9.71 -13.16 8.86
C ILE A 60 9.64 -11.79 9.52
N TYR A 61 10.56 -11.54 10.46
CA TYR A 61 10.76 -10.24 11.10
C TYR A 61 12.03 -9.62 10.56
N ASN A 62 11.93 -8.91 9.43
CA ASN A 62 13.08 -8.29 8.82
C ASN A 62 12.79 -6.83 8.47
N PHE A 63 13.43 -5.94 9.23
CA PHE A 63 13.23 -4.50 9.15
C PHE A 63 14.39 -3.88 8.36
N GLU A 64 14.26 -3.79 7.05
CA GLU A 64 15.13 -2.94 6.25
C GLU A 64 14.60 -1.51 6.25
N PHE A 65 15.47 -0.54 6.48
CA PHE A 65 15.08 0.87 6.54
C PHE A 65 14.97 1.54 5.19
N LEU A 66 15.49 0.95 4.11
CA LEU A 66 15.52 1.52 2.76
C LEU A 66 15.12 0.46 1.74
N ASN A 67 13.82 0.38 1.43
CA ASN A 67 13.31 -0.52 0.40
C ASN A 67 12.26 0.20 -0.47
N ALA A 68 12.49 0.22 -1.79
CA ALA A 68 11.59 0.86 -2.74
C ALA A 68 10.19 0.24 -2.75
N ARG A 69 10.04 -1.03 -2.36
CA ARG A 69 8.74 -1.71 -2.25
C ARG A 69 7.82 -1.01 -1.25
N TYR A 70 8.35 -0.40 -0.19
CA TYR A 70 7.54 0.36 0.76
C TYR A 70 6.89 1.58 0.08
N ILE A 71 7.58 2.25 -0.84
CA ILE A 71 7.00 3.39 -1.57
C ILE A 71 5.82 2.91 -2.40
N TYR A 72 5.99 1.87 -3.22
CA TYR A 72 4.93 1.39 -4.11
C TYR A 72 3.72 0.84 -3.35
N SER A 73 3.96 0.02 -2.32
CA SER A 73 2.90 -0.55 -1.48
C SER A 73 2.14 0.53 -0.70
N GLY A 74 2.85 1.53 -0.18
CA GLY A 74 2.20 2.66 0.48
C GLY A 74 1.42 3.55 -0.49
N ALA A 75 1.92 3.75 -1.71
CA ALA A 75 1.26 4.61 -2.68
C ALA A 75 -0.06 3.97 -3.15
N SER A 76 -0.07 2.66 -3.39
CA SER A 76 -1.29 1.92 -3.71
C SER A 76 -2.29 1.95 -2.55
N PHE A 77 -1.81 1.79 -1.32
CA PHE A 77 -2.64 1.93 -0.12
C PHE A 77 -3.25 3.33 0.03
N LEU A 78 -2.46 4.40 -0.18
CA LEU A 78 -2.93 5.78 -0.08
C LEU A 78 -3.96 6.12 -1.16
N LEU A 79 -3.75 5.63 -2.39
CA LEU A 79 -4.72 5.76 -3.47
C LEU A 79 -6.06 5.11 -3.08
N MET A 80 -6.00 3.89 -2.54
CA MET A 80 -7.18 3.17 -2.07
C MET A 80 -7.88 3.87 -0.90
N CYS A 81 -7.11 4.44 0.03
CA CYS A 81 -7.65 5.27 1.12
C CYS A 81 -8.34 6.52 0.58
N LEU A 82 -7.78 7.17 -0.44
CA LEU A 82 -8.38 8.35 -1.05
C LEU A 82 -9.73 8.04 -1.70
N ILE A 83 -9.82 6.92 -2.44
CA ILE A 83 -11.08 6.45 -3.04
C ILE A 83 -12.10 6.11 -1.94
N ALA A 84 -11.67 5.39 -0.91
CA ALA A 84 -12.54 5.02 0.22
C ALA A 84 -13.02 6.25 1.00
N TYR A 85 -12.15 7.25 1.21
CA TYR A 85 -12.49 8.50 1.88
C TYR A 85 -13.46 9.34 1.06
N ALA A 86 -13.29 9.42 -0.27
CA ALA A 86 -14.25 10.07 -1.16
C ALA A 86 -15.63 9.38 -1.11
N GLY A 87 -15.65 8.05 -1.13
CA GLY A 87 -16.86 7.25 -0.95
C GLY A 87 -17.55 7.50 0.39
N ALA A 88 -16.77 7.49 1.48
CA ALA A 88 -17.25 7.79 2.83
C ALA A 88 -17.82 9.21 2.95
N SER A 89 -17.11 10.21 2.42
CA SER A 89 -17.56 11.61 2.39
C SER A 89 -18.91 11.75 1.69
N TYR A 90 -19.05 11.09 0.54
CA TYR A 90 -20.29 11.07 -0.20
C TYR A 90 -21.43 10.41 0.59
N LEU A 91 -21.18 9.27 1.23
CA LEU A 91 -22.15 8.57 2.07
C LEU A 91 -22.62 9.45 3.24
N VAL A 92 -21.72 10.16 3.92
CA VAL A 92 -22.07 11.08 5.01
C VAL A 92 -22.96 12.23 4.49
N ILE A 93 -22.59 12.87 3.38
CA ILE A 93 -23.40 13.95 2.78
C ILE A 93 -24.80 13.44 2.40
N ARG A 94 -24.90 12.23 1.86
CA ARG A 94 -26.19 11.63 1.51
C ARG A 94 -27.01 11.24 2.73
N ALA A 95 -26.38 10.71 3.77
CA ALA A 95 -27.05 10.37 5.02
C ALA A 95 -27.71 11.62 5.65
N GLU A 96 -27.04 12.77 5.58
CA GLU A 96 -27.59 14.05 6.04
C GLU A 96 -28.78 14.52 5.19
N LYS A 97 -28.63 14.51 3.85
CA LYS A 97 -29.74 14.87 2.94
C LYS A 97 -30.96 13.98 3.11
N ASN A 98 -30.74 12.72 3.44
CA ASN A 98 -31.80 11.73 3.61
C ASN A 98 -32.24 11.58 5.07
N LYS A 99 -31.81 12.43 6.01
CA LYS A 99 -32.07 12.22 7.46
C LYS A 99 -33.54 11.95 7.78
N ASN A 100 -34.45 12.66 7.12
CA ASN A 100 -35.90 12.58 7.32
C ASN A 100 -36.60 11.47 6.51
N LYS A 101 -35.89 10.79 5.60
CA LYS A 101 -36.45 9.66 4.84
C LYS A 101 -36.59 8.42 5.72
N SER A 102 -37.57 7.59 5.40
CA SER A 102 -37.70 6.26 6.00
C SER A 102 -36.51 5.38 5.65
N TRP A 103 -36.25 4.35 6.45
CA TRP A 103 -35.13 3.44 6.19
C TRP A 103 -35.27 2.67 4.87
N PHE A 104 -36.50 2.33 4.48
CA PHE A 104 -36.78 1.67 3.20
C PHE A 104 -36.41 2.54 1.99
N GLU A 105 -36.56 3.86 2.08
CA GLU A 105 -36.15 4.79 1.03
C GLU A 105 -34.64 5.02 0.99
N LYS A 106 -33.94 4.76 2.10
CA LYS A 106 -32.47 4.90 2.20
C LYS A 106 -31.72 3.71 1.61
N ILE A 107 -32.32 2.50 1.64
CA ILE A 107 -31.65 1.27 1.18
C ILE A 107 -31.28 1.32 -0.30
N PRO A 108 -32.18 1.65 -1.25
CA PRO A 108 -31.83 1.67 -2.67
C PRO A 108 -30.71 2.67 -2.97
N ASP A 109 -30.77 3.87 -2.37
CA ASP A 109 -29.71 4.88 -2.48
C ASP A 109 -28.37 4.29 -2.00
N PHE A 110 -28.35 3.66 -0.82
CA PHE A 110 -27.14 3.04 -0.28
C PHE A 110 -26.60 1.93 -1.20
N VAL A 111 -27.46 1.01 -1.66
CA VAL A 111 -27.08 -0.12 -2.51
C VAL A 111 -26.52 0.35 -3.84
N ILE A 112 -27.16 1.31 -4.50
CA ILE A 112 -26.69 1.87 -5.78
C ILE A 112 -25.32 2.51 -5.59
N TRP A 113 -25.14 3.33 -4.56
CA TRP A 113 -23.87 4.01 -4.34
C TRP A 113 -22.76 3.08 -3.90
N PHE A 114 -23.07 2.13 -3.02
CA PHE A 114 -22.15 1.07 -2.64
C PHE A 114 -21.71 0.28 -3.87
N GLY A 115 -22.64 -0.06 -4.77
CA GLY A 115 -22.34 -0.71 -6.04
C GLY A 115 -21.45 0.12 -6.96
N ILE A 116 -21.72 1.42 -7.11
CA ILE A 116 -20.92 2.33 -7.94
C ILE A 116 -19.49 2.45 -7.41
N ILE A 117 -19.32 2.71 -6.11
CA ILE A 117 -17.99 2.94 -5.52
C ILE A 117 -17.19 1.63 -5.56
N ASN A 118 -17.79 0.50 -5.19
CA ASN A 118 -17.11 -0.80 -5.28
C ASN A 118 -16.84 -1.19 -6.74
N GLY A 119 -17.72 -0.85 -7.69
CA GLY A 119 -17.49 -1.04 -9.11
C GLY A 119 -16.31 -0.23 -9.63
N LEU A 120 -16.22 1.06 -9.28
CA LEU A 120 -15.07 1.91 -9.61
C LEU A 120 -13.78 1.37 -9.00
N ASN A 121 -13.81 0.98 -7.73
CA ASN A 121 -12.68 0.36 -7.07
C ASN A 121 -12.23 -0.92 -7.78
N ALA A 122 -13.17 -1.80 -8.12
CA ALA A 122 -12.89 -3.02 -8.86
C ALA A 122 -12.24 -2.71 -10.22
N VAL A 123 -12.76 -1.75 -10.97
CA VAL A 123 -12.19 -1.34 -12.27
C VAL A 123 -10.78 -0.77 -12.11
N ILE A 124 -10.54 0.09 -11.12
CA ILE A 124 -9.23 0.71 -10.89
C ILE A 124 -8.21 -0.34 -10.49
N VAL A 125 -8.56 -1.19 -9.50
CA VAL A 125 -7.64 -2.20 -8.97
C VAL A 125 -7.40 -3.30 -9.99
N GLN A 126 -8.46 -3.86 -10.60
CA GLN A 126 -8.30 -4.87 -11.63
C GLN A 126 -7.59 -4.31 -12.86
N GLY A 127 -7.87 -3.06 -13.25
CA GLY A 127 -7.17 -2.38 -14.33
C GLY A 127 -5.67 -2.22 -14.05
N ALA A 128 -5.31 -1.80 -12.85
CA ALA A 128 -3.91 -1.69 -12.45
C ALA A 128 -3.20 -3.06 -12.44
N ILE A 129 -3.88 -4.09 -11.96
CA ILE A 129 -3.34 -5.46 -11.93
C ILE A 129 -3.21 -6.03 -13.35
N LEU A 130 -4.20 -5.81 -14.22
CA LEU A 130 -4.17 -6.20 -15.63
C LEU A 130 -3.01 -5.57 -16.38
N ILE A 131 -2.71 -4.30 -16.11
CA ILE A 131 -1.56 -3.61 -16.71
C ILE A 131 -0.24 -4.18 -16.17
N ALA A 132 -0.19 -4.50 -14.88
CA ALA A 132 1.02 -4.98 -14.21
C ALA A 132 1.34 -6.46 -14.46
N ASP A 133 0.31 -7.29 -14.71
CA ASP A 133 0.41 -8.72 -14.99
C ASP A 133 -0.58 -9.13 -16.10
N SER A 134 -0.36 -8.57 -17.29
CA SER A 134 -1.17 -8.87 -18.48
C SER A 134 -1.18 -10.36 -18.86
N SER A 135 -0.20 -11.14 -18.40
CA SER A 135 -0.09 -12.58 -18.60
C SER A 135 -0.96 -13.42 -17.65
N GLY A 136 -1.32 -12.87 -16.49
CA GLY A 136 -2.02 -13.60 -15.42
C GLY A 136 -3.53 -13.70 -15.61
N PHE A 137 -4.15 -12.79 -16.35
CA PHE A 137 -5.60 -12.73 -16.50
C PHE A 137 -6.07 -13.56 -17.70
N LYS A 138 -6.54 -14.78 -17.43
CA LYS A 138 -6.99 -15.73 -18.46
C LYS A 138 -8.51 -15.72 -18.62
N SER A 139 -9.23 -15.30 -17.58
CA SER A 139 -10.69 -15.33 -17.57
C SER A 139 -11.32 -14.27 -16.66
N PRO A 140 -12.58 -13.88 -16.87
CA PRO A 140 -13.33 -13.06 -15.93
C PRO A 140 -13.47 -13.68 -14.53
N GLN A 141 -13.33 -15.01 -14.38
CA GLN A 141 -13.31 -15.63 -13.06
C GLN A 141 -12.06 -15.23 -12.25
N ASP A 142 -10.93 -14.95 -12.92
CA ASP A 142 -9.71 -14.47 -12.25
C ASP A 142 -9.96 -13.10 -11.58
N ALA A 143 -10.86 -12.29 -12.13
CA ALA A 143 -11.30 -11.04 -11.52
C ALA A 143 -11.96 -11.24 -10.15
N LEU A 144 -12.64 -12.38 -9.94
CA LEU A 144 -13.29 -12.73 -8.69
C LEU A 144 -12.30 -13.20 -7.62
N THR A 145 -11.09 -13.62 -8.00
CA THR A 145 -10.04 -13.95 -7.01
C THR A 145 -9.58 -12.72 -6.21
N PHE A 146 -9.83 -11.51 -6.73
CA PHE A 146 -9.63 -10.24 -6.03
C PHE A 146 -10.79 -9.84 -5.10
N PHE A 147 -11.77 -10.74 -4.89
CA PHE A 147 -12.85 -10.53 -3.91
C PHE A 147 -12.37 -10.07 -2.51
N PRO A 148 -11.21 -10.52 -1.97
CA PRO A 148 -10.70 -10.07 -0.67
C PRO A 148 -10.47 -8.56 -0.55
N ILE A 149 -10.38 -7.83 -1.66
CA ILE A 149 -10.22 -6.37 -1.68
C ILE A 149 -11.54 -5.65 -1.30
N PHE A 150 -12.69 -6.26 -1.61
CA PHE A 150 -14.01 -5.66 -1.31
C PHE A 150 -14.32 -5.57 0.19
N PRO A 151 -14.09 -6.62 1.02
CA PRO A 151 -14.21 -6.53 2.47
C PRO A 151 -13.33 -5.44 3.06
N TRP A 152 -12.07 -5.35 2.64
CA TRP A 152 -11.16 -4.31 3.11
C TRP A 152 -11.69 -2.91 2.76
N PHE A 153 -12.09 -2.69 1.51
CA PHE A 153 -12.55 -1.39 1.05
C PHE A 153 -13.84 -0.95 1.75
N THR A 154 -14.77 -1.88 1.97
CA THR A 154 -15.99 -1.64 2.74
C THR A 154 -15.67 -1.23 4.17
N PHE A 155 -14.75 -1.93 4.82
CA PHE A 155 -14.31 -1.62 6.18
C PHE A 155 -13.65 -0.24 6.25
N ALA A 156 -12.76 0.08 5.31
CA ALA A 156 -12.12 1.39 5.21
C ALA A 156 -13.17 2.51 5.04
N MET A 157 -14.17 2.34 4.17
CA MET A 157 -15.26 3.32 4.00
C MET A 157 -16.06 3.53 5.29
N VAL A 158 -16.35 2.47 6.04
CA VAL A 158 -17.06 2.59 7.33
C VAL A 158 -16.22 3.37 8.33
N PHE A 159 -14.94 3.03 8.47
CA PHE A 159 -14.01 3.74 9.38
C PHE A 159 -13.88 5.21 9.01
N PHE A 160 -13.70 5.52 7.73
CA PHE A 160 -13.66 6.91 7.28
C PHE A 160 -14.99 7.64 7.46
N SER A 161 -16.13 6.96 7.29
CA SER A 161 -17.45 7.58 7.52
C SER A 161 -17.63 7.95 8.99
N ILE A 162 -17.25 7.04 9.90
CA ILE A 162 -17.26 7.29 11.35
C ILE A 162 -16.32 8.45 11.70
N GLN A 163 -15.11 8.45 11.14
CA GLN A 163 -14.13 9.51 11.34
C GLN A 163 -14.68 10.87 10.85
N ILE A 164 -15.22 10.95 9.64
CA ILE A 164 -15.79 12.19 9.08
C ILE A 164 -16.95 12.68 9.94
N TYR A 165 -17.83 11.77 10.39
CA TYR A 165 -18.95 12.11 11.27
C TYR A 165 -18.47 12.77 12.56
N PHE A 166 -17.45 12.22 13.22
CA PHE A 166 -16.89 12.82 14.43
C PHE A 166 -16.08 14.09 14.19
N LEU A 167 -15.48 14.25 13.01
CA LEU A 167 -14.76 15.48 12.65
C LEU A 167 -15.68 16.66 12.35
N LYS A 168 -16.97 16.43 12.11
CA LYS A 168 -17.93 17.53 12.00
C LYS A 168 -18.12 18.18 13.37
N LYS A 169 -17.82 19.49 13.41
CA LYS A 169 -17.76 20.35 14.60
C LYS A 169 -18.96 20.21 15.56
N GLU A 170 -20.15 19.90 15.05
CA GLU A 170 -21.38 19.72 15.84
C GLU A 170 -21.41 18.45 16.72
N HIS A 171 -20.48 17.51 16.49
CA HIS A 171 -20.42 16.23 17.21
C HIS A 171 -19.21 16.10 18.14
N LEU A 172 -18.22 17.00 18.02
CA LEU A 172 -17.02 17.02 18.86
C LEU A 172 -17.37 17.20 20.35
N ASP A 173 -18.34 18.07 20.66
CA ASP A 173 -18.76 18.36 22.03
C ASP A 173 -19.54 17.19 22.70
N LYS A 174 -19.89 16.15 21.92
CA LYS A 174 -20.70 15.00 22.40
C LYS A 174 -19.87 13.78 22.74
N ILE A 175 -18.56 13.79 22.49
CA ILE A 175 -17.69 12.66 22.82
C ILE A 175 -17.29 12.80 24.29
N PRO A 176 -17.75 11.91 25.19
CA PRO A 176 -17.44 12.00 26.63
C PRO A 176 -15.99 11.63 26.96
N ILE A 177 -15.15 11.42 25.94
CA ILE A 177 -13.77 10.98 26.04
C ILE A 177 -12.92 12.09 25.42
N GLU A 178 -12.04 12.70 26.21
CA GLU A 178 -10.96 13.58 25.75
C GLU A 178 -9.91 12.76 24.98
N LEU A 179 -10.31 12.08 23.90
CA LEU A 179 -9.37 11.48 22.97
C LEU A 179 -8.71 12.64 22.21
N PRO A 180 -7.42 12.91 22.41
CA PRO A 180 -6.78 14.05 21.78
C PRO A 180 -6.80 13.82 20.27
N PHE A 181 -7.58 14.60 19.54
CA PHE A 181 -7.41 14.76 18.10
C PHE A 181 -5.96 15.23 17.88
N PRO A 182 -5.05 14.41 17.29
CA PRO A 182 -5.22 13.58 16.09
C PRO A 182 -5.13 12.05 16.28
N SER A 183 -5.18 11.53 17.52
CA SER A 183 -4.98 10.10 17.84
C SER A 183 -5.96 9.16 17.13
N ILE A 184 -7.24 9.53 16.99
CA ILE A 184 -8.25 8.68 16.35
C ILE A 184 -8.02 8.52 14.85
N VAL A 185 -7.61 9.60 14.16
CA VAL A 185 -7.28 9.57 12.73
C VAL A 185 -6.08 8.67 12.49
N PHE A 186 -5.05 8.83 13.32
CA PHE A 186 -3.84 8.03 13.24
C PHE A 186 -4.10 6.54 13.54
N THR A 187 -4.93 6.25 14.55
CA THR A 187 -5.30 4.89 14.92
C THR A 187 -6.09 4.20 13.80
N ASN A 188 -7.09 4.89 13.23
CA ASN A 188 -7.83 4.40 12.08
C ASN A 188 -6.92 4.12 10.88
N PHE A 189 -5.97 5.02 10.60
CA PHE A 189 -5.00 4.85 9.53
C PHE A 189 -4.15 3.58 9.72
N ILE A 190 -3.63 3.34 10.93
CA ILE A 190 -2.86 2.13 11.25
C ILE A 190 -3.71 0.88 11.10
N ILE A 191 -4.94 0.87 11.62
CA ILE A 191 -5.84 -0.30 11.53
C ILE A 191 -6.14 -0.62 10.07
N VAL A 192 -6.46 0.39 9.26
CA VAL A 192 -6.77 0.23 7.83
C VAL A 192 -5.54 -0.24 7.06
N ALA A 193 -4.34 0.25 7.39
CA ALA A 193 -3.07 -0.23 6.83
C ALA A 193 -2.77 -1.69 7.21
N ALA A 194 -2.97 -2.07 8.47
CA ALA A 194 -2.78 -3.44 8.93
C ALA A 194 -3.70 -4.41 8.18
N LEU A 195 -4.99 -4.07 8.07
CA LEU A 195 -5.95 -4.86 7.31
C LEU A 195 -5.60 -4.92 5.83
N TYR A 196 -5.03 -3.85 5.26
CA TYR A 196 -4.56 -3.86 3.88
C TYR A 196 -3.44 -4.88 3.68
N GLY A 197 -2.46 -4.91 4.60
CA GLY A 197 -1.39 -5.91 4.60
C GLY A 197 -1.90 -7.34 4.69
N LEU A 198 -2.94 -7.57 5.49
CA LEU A 198 -3.53 -8.91 5.68
C LEU A 198 -4.44 -9.35 4.53
N SER A 199 -5.16 -8.43 3.88
CA SER A 199 -6.24 -8.77 2.95
C SER A 199 -5.98 -8.41 1.48
N VAL A 200 -5.14 -7.41 1.20
CA VAL A 200 -4.97 -6.86 -0.16
C VAL A 200 -3.53 -7.07 -0.66
N TYR A 201 -2.55 -6.80 0.19
CA TYR A 201 -1.14 -6.79 -0.21
C TYR A 201 -0.65 -8.10 -0.81
N SER A 202 -1.18 -9.24 -0.35
CA SER A 202 -0.83 -10.58 -0.87
C SER A 202 -1.21 -10.81 -2.34
N PHE A 203 -2.17 -10.05 -2.86
CA PHE A 203 -2.69 -10.17 -4.22
C PHE A 203 -2.03 -9.18 -5.19
N LEU A 204 -1.24 -8.24 -4.67
CA LEU A 204 -0.54 -7.29 -5.51
C LEU A 204 0.68 -7.96 -6.18
N PRO A 205 0.85 -7.80 -7.49
CA PRO A 205 2.07 -8.22 -8.18
C PRO A 205 3.32 -7.59 -7.58
N SER A 206 4.42 -8.33 -7.58
CA SER A 206 5.71 -7.85 -7.08
C SER A 206 6.25 -6.65 -7.87
N SER A 207 5.87 -6.52 -9.16
CA SER A 207 6.17 -5.35 -10.00
C SER A 207 5.56 -4.04 -9.48
N LEU A 208 4.47 -4.13 -8.72
CA LEU A 208 3.82 -3.01 -8.02
C LEU A 208 4.26 -2.92 -6.55
N GLY A 209 5.36 -3.58 -6.18
CA GLY A 209 5.83 -3.67 -4.79
C GLY A 209 4.97 -4.57 -3.90
N GLY A 210 4.10 -5.40 -4.48
CA GLY A 210 3.18 -6.27 -3.77
C GLY A 210 3.80 -7.50 -3.12
N GLY A 211 2.95 -8.26 -2.41
CA GLY A 211 3.34 -9.43 -1.62
C GLY A 211 3.24 -10.78 -2.35
N LEU A 212 2.91 -10.77 -3.64
CA LEU A 212 2.83 -11.99 -4.45
C LEU A 212 4.23 -12.58 -4.66
N PRO A 213 4.49 -13.83 -4.25
CA PRO A 213 5.79 -14.46 -4.45
C PRO A 213 6.17 -14.53 -5.93
N THR A 214 7.41 -14.19 -6.25
CA THR A 214 7.91 -14.16 -7.63
C THR A 214 8.70 -15.44 -7.93
N PRO A 215 8.33 -16.23 -8.94
CA PRO A 215 9.10 -17.40 -9.32
C PRO A 215 10.47 -17.00 -9.88
N VAL A 216 11.52 -17.54 -9.26
CA VAL A 216 12.91 -17.31 -9.65
C VAL A 216 13.67 -18.63 -9.65
N THR A 217 14.65 -18.75 -10.53
CA THR A 217 15.62 -19.84 -10.48
C THR A 217 16.88 -19.33 -9.79
N ILE A 218 17.18 -19.91 -8.63
CA ILE A 218 18.42 -19.63 -7.90
C ILE A 218 19.48 -20.62 -8.37
N VAL A 219 20.63 -20.09 -8.79
CA VAL A 219 21.81 -20.88 -9.16
C VAL A 219 22.81 -20.82 -8.01
N ILE A 220 23.12 -21.97 -7.42
CA ILE A 220 24.05 -22.10 -6.29
C ILE A 220 25.49 -22.10 -6.79
N ASP A 221 26.37 -21.43 -6.04
CA ASP A 221 27.81 -21.46 -6.25
C ASP A 221 28.33 -22.89 -6.12
N LYS A 222 28.99 -23.40 -7.16
CA LYS A 222 29.51 -24.77 -7.22
C LYS A 222 30.42 -25.10 -6.03
N SER A 223 31.18 -24.12 -5.54
CA SER A 223 32.09 -24.29 -4.41
C SER A 223 31.38 -24.41 -3.05
N LYS A 224 30.08 -24.13 -2.99
CA LYS A 224 29.26 -24.05 -1.77
C LYS A 224 28.03 -24.96 -1.81
N ILE A 225 27.96 -25.89 -2.77
CA ILE A 225 26.82 -26.81 -2.91
C ILE A 225 26.60 -27.62 -1.65
N ASP A 226 27.67 -28.13 -1.03
CA ASP A 226 27.57 -28.97 0.16
C ASP A 226 26.93 -28.24 1.35
N ILE A 227 27.14 -26.92 1.46
CA ILE A 227 26.49 -26.06 2.46
C ILE A 227 25.04 -25.80 2.07
N ALA A 228 24.78 -25.47 0.80
CA ALA A 228 23.44 -25.19 0.30
C ALA A 228 22.51 -26.40 0.42
N GLN A 229 23.03 -27.63 0.27
CA GLN A 229 22.29 -28.89 0.42
C GLN A 229 21.63 -29.08 1.77
N GLN A 230 22.14 -28.43 2.82
CA GLN A 230 21.55 -28.49 4.16
C GLN A 230 20.22 -27.72 4.24
N LEU A 231 20.00 -26.77 3.33
CA LEU A 231 18.85 -25.86 3.33
C LEU A 231 17.95 -26.04 2.10
N LEU A 232 18.53 -26.43 0.97
CA LEU A 232 17.89 -26.46 -0.33
C LEU A 232 18.03 -27.85 -0.98
N PRO A 233 17.01 -28.34 -1.70
CA PRO A 233 17.07 -29.60 -2.44
C PRO A 233 17.90 -29.46 -3.74
N VAL A 234 19.19 -29.12 -3.62
CA VAL A 234 20.14 -28.95 -4.74
C VAL A 234 21.16 -30.09 -4.79
N SER A 235 21.80 -30.31 -5.93
CA SER A 235 22.87 -31.30 -6.06
C SER A 235 24.03 -30.81 -6.93
N GLN A 236 25.16 -31.50 -6.90
CA GLN A 236 26.28 -31.18 -7.79
C GLN A 236 25.91 -31.29 -9.28
N GLN A 237 24.97 -32.18 -9.62
CA GLN A 237 24.47 -32.38 -10.97
C GLN A 237 23.41 -31.33 -11.36
N SER A 238 22.66 -30.82 -10.39
CA SER A 238 21.64 -29.79 -10.56
C SER A 238 21.82 -28.67 -9.52
N PRO A 239 22.77 -27.74 -9.76
CA PRO A 239 23.06 -26.64 -8.82
C PRO A 239 22.02 -25.52 -8.87
N SER A 240 20.96 -25.66 -9.67
CA SER A 240 19.87 -24.70 -9.81
C SER A 240 18.57 -25.24 -9.26
N LEU A 241 17.78 -24.36 -8.62
CA LEU A 241 16.46 -24.68 -8.10
C LEU A 241 15.47 -23.54 -8.39
N THR A 242 14.29 -23.87 -8.89
CA THR A 242 13.18 -22.92 -9.01
C THR A 242 12.44 -22.82 -7.69
N VAL A 243 12.29 -21.59 -7.20
CA VAL A 243 11.68 -21.25 -5.91
C VAL A 243 10.80 -20.00 -6.07
N TYR A 244 9.99 -19.67 -5.08
CA TYR A 244 9.25 -18.39 -5.09
C TYR A 244 9.89 -17.39 -4.14
N LEU A 245 10.46 -16.32 -4.67
CA LEU A 245 11.03 -15.22 -3.92
C LEU A 245 9.93 -14.39 -3.26
N ILE A 246 9.99 -14.24 -1.93
CA ILE A 246 9.07 -13.41 -1.14
C ILE A 246 9.70 -12.03 -0.87
N GLU A 247 10.96 -12.04 -0.44
CA GLU A 247 11.69 -10.87 -0.01
C GLU A 247 13.18 -11.01 -0.35
N GLN A 248 13.83 -9.89 -0.65
CA GLN A 248 15.26 -9.82 -0.88
C GLN A 248 15.84 -8.66 -0.10
N ASN A 249 16.86 -9.01 0.68
CA ASN A 249 17.59 -8.10 1.55
C ASN A 249 19.02 -7.94 1.07
N GLU A 250 19.83 -7.10 1.71
CA GLU A 250 21.25 -6.96 1.33
C GLU A 250 22.00 -8.30 1.34
N GLY A 251 21.82 -9.12 2.39
CA GLY A 251 22.57 -10.36 2.62
C GLY A 251 21.83 -11.66 2.33
N SER A 252 20.51 -11.66 2.11
CA SER A 252 19.73 -12.89 1.95
C SER A 252 18.54 -12.77 0.99
N PHE A 253 18.13 -13.92 0.48
CA PHE A 253 16.84 -14.14 -0.17
C PHE A 253 15.91 -14.90 0.79
N TYR A 254 14.65 -14.49 0.88
CA TYR A 254 13.60 -15.26 1.54
C TYR A 254 12.74 -15.91 0.47
N VAL A 255 12.74 -17.24 0.44
CA VAL A 255 12.11 -18.02 -0.62
C VAL A 255 11.14 -19.04 -0.06
N LEU A 256 10.13 -19.39 -0.84
CA LEU A 256 9.23 -20.51 -0.59
C LEU A 256 9.70 -21.73 -1.36
N LEU A 257 9.85 -22.83 -0.64
CA LEU A 257 10.13 -24.15 -1.19
C LEU A 257 8.86 -24.98 -1.18
N SER A 258 8.55 -25.63 -2.31
CA SER A 258 7.59 -26.72 -2.36
C SER A 258 8.19 -27.95 -1.71
N ASP A 259 7.50 -28.56 -0.74
CA ASP A 259 7.93 -29.82 -0.15
C ASP A 259 7.90 -30.94 -1.22
N PRO A 260 9.06 -31.49 -1.63
CA PRO A 260 9.12 -32.51 -2.66
C PRO A 260 8.39 -33.81 -2.25
N LYS A 261 8.18 -34.06 -0.95
CA LYS A 261 7.47 -35.26 -0.47
C LYS A 261 5.94 -35.12 -0.56
N ASN A 262 5.43 -33.90 -0.69
CA ASN A 262 4.00 -33.57 -0.67
C ASN A 262 3.58 -32.77 -1.91
N ALA A 263 4.14 -33.09 -3.08
CA ALA A 263 3.83 -32.46 -4.37
C ALA A 263 2.41 -32.79 -4.91
N THR A 264 1.41 -32.88 -4.03
CA THR A 264 0.00 -32.78 -4.40
C THR A 264 -0.39 -31.31 -4.44
N SER A 265 -1.57 -30.98 -4.99
CA SER A 265 -2.05 -29.60 -5.18
C SER A 265 -2.13 -28.74 -3.92
N ASN A 266 -1.84 -29.29 -2.73
CA ASN A 266 -1.80 -28.60 -1.44
C ASN A 266 -0.39 -28.64 -0.80
N SER A 267 0.68 -28.62 -1.61
CA SER A 267 2.05 -28.62 -1.07
C SER A 267 2.25 -27.44 -0.12
N VAL A 268 2.53 -27.73 1.15
CA VAL A 268 2.83 -26.70 2.15
C VAL A 268 4.14 -26.02 1.74
N LEU A 269 4.04 -24.74 1.39
CA LEU A 269 5.20 -23.92 1.05
C LEU A 269 5.93 -23.53 2.33
N ARG A 270 7.21 -23.89 2.46
CA ARG A 270 8.05 -23.49 3.60
C ARG A 270 8.91 -22.28 3.24
N ALA A 271 8.86 -21.25 4.07
CA ALA A 271 9.78 -20.11 3.96
C ALA A 271 11.18 -20.51 4.45
N VAL A 272 12.20 -20.22 3.63
CA VAL A 272 13.61 -20.48 3.91
C VAL A 272 14.43 -19.23 3.60
N GLN A 273 15.34 -18.87 4.50
CA GLN A 273 16.32 -17.82 4.27
C GLN A 273 17.57 -18.41 3.60
N VAL A 274 17.93 -17.90 2.43
CA VAL A 274 19.10 -18.29 1.66
C VAL A 274 20.10 -17.15 1.66
N ASN A 275 21.30 -17.37 2.19
CA ASN A 275 22.35 -16.37 2.18
C ASN A 275 22.84 -16.11 0.75
N LYS A 276 22.94 -14.85 0.32
CA LYS A 276 23.39 -14.48 -1.03
C LYS A 276 24.77 -15.00 -1.37
N SER A 277 25.64 -15.16 -0.38
CA SER A 277 26.98 -15.73 -0.58
C SER A 277 26.96 -17.19 -1.07
N LEU A 278 25.84 -17.91 -0.94
CA LEU A 278 25.67 -19.26 -1.48
C LEU A 278 25.22 -19.25 -2.94
N VAL A 279 24.79 -18.10 -3.46
CA VAL A 279 24.13 -17.96 -4.75
C VAL A 279 25.09 -17.34 -5.77
N ALA A 280 25.34 -18.06 -6.87
CA ALA A 280 26.09 -17.55 -8.00
C ALA A 280 25.27 -16.59 -8.87
N GLY A 281 23.95 -16.79 -8.94
CA GLY A 281 23.05 -15.92 -9.67
C GLY A 281 21.57 -16.22 -9.44
N VAL A 282 20.72 -15.25 -9.74
CA VAL A 282 19.25 -15.38 -9.70
C VAL A 282 18.69 -15.04 -11.07
N ILE A 283 17.91 -15.96 -11.64
CA ILE A 283 17.25 -15.79 -12.92
C ILE A 283 15.77 -15.53 -12.65
N TYR A 284 15.30 -14.34 -13.00
CA TYR A 284 13.88 -13.98 -12.93
C TYR A 284 13.17 -14.54 -14.15
N SER A 285 12.21 -15.46 -13.92
CA SER A 285 11.42 -16.04 -14.99
C SER A 285 10.43 -15.01 -15.50
N ARG A 286 10.47 -14.69 -16.81
CA ARG A 286 9.54 -13.71 -17.40
C ARG A 286 8.09 -14.21 -17.52
N ASN A 287 7.85 -15.53 -17.46
CA ASN A 287 6.62 -16.15 -17.98
C ASN A 287 5.95 -17.21 -17.10
N THR A 288 6.29 -17.31 -15.81
CA THR A 288 5.66 -18.31 -14.94
C THR A 288 4.68 -17.63 -14.00
N SER A 289 3.37 -17.81 -14.22
CA SER A 289 2.35 -17.47 -13.23
C SER A 289 2.61 -18.30 -11.96
N PRO A 290 2.54 -17.70 -10.75
CA PRO A 290 2.55 -18.50 -9.53
C PRO A 290 1.35 -19.47 -9.52
N PRO A 291 1.51 -20.68 -8.95
CA PRO A 291 0.44 -21.66 -8.80
C PRO A 291 -0.62 -21.21 -7.77
#